data_AF-I0HNL8-F1
#
_entry.id   AF-I0HNL8-F1
#
_cell.length_a   1.000
_cell.length_b   1.000
_cell.length_c   1.000
_cell.angle_alpha   90.00
_cell.angle_beta   90.00
_cell.angle_gamma   90.00
#
_symmetry.space_group_name_H-M   'P 1'
#
loop_
_entity.id
_entity.type
_entity.pdbx_description
1 polymer ?
#
loop_
_entity_poly.entity_id
_entity_poly.type
_entity_poly.pdbx_seq_one_letter_code
_entity_poly.pdbx_strand_id
1 'polypeptide(L)'
;MNDRAFEPDISHIDDLLQITPLRLETGISRLPSGCLVVACRTDMHGCSGRMLDWWFKFFETTQHIKCWHPHDHVSHHGWDARWKKGENYIGASIEAVESLADIPPVTAKLKFHDPRELFDPAQLEKAFAEKRASAAVYARIGFGEHVQLDVHGDPLDGEMVHLARDTPFGCVLRSRFLLGRSSADPARELPDALGLALLRHCYTEFSYLSRFLPSLYYGEHANGEAAPLPW
;
A
#
# COMPACT_ATOMS: atom_id res chain seq x y z
N MET A 1 36.43 -4.51 14.78
CA MET A 1 35.20 -4.74 13.98
C MET A 1 34.10 -3.98 14.68
N ASN A 2 33.73 -2.81 14.16
CA ASN A 2 32.55 -2.11 14.65
C ASN A 2 31.33 -2.80 14.03
N ASP A 3 30.63 -3.60 14.83
CA ASP A 3 29.26 -3.98 14.53
C ASP A 3 28.42 -2.71 14.53
N ARG A 4 28.30 -2.07 13.36
CA ARG A 4 27.20 -1.13 13.15
C ARG A 4 25.93 -1.96 13.20
N ALA A 5 25.13 -1.72 14.24
CA ALA A 5 23.76 -2.21 14.31
C ALA A 5 23.08 -1.93 12.98
N PHE A 6 22.39 -2.94 12.45
CA PHE A 6 21.65 -2.84 11.20
C PHE A 6 20.53 -1.80 11.40
N GLU A 7 20.61 -0.67 10.68
CA GLU A 7 19.60 0.39 10.66
C GLU A 7 18.87 0.33 9.30
N PRO A 8 17.67 -0.25 9.23
CA PRO A 8 16.87 -0.29 8.02
C PRO A 8 16.24 1.08 7.80
N ASP A 9 16.94 1.92 7.06
CA ASP A 9 16.48 3.25 6.64
C ASP A 9 15.64 3.18 5.36
N ILE A 10 14.63 4.05 5.25
CA ILE A 10 13.84 4.25 4.04
C ILE A 10 14.65 4.90 2.90
N SER A 11 15.87 5.37 3.17
CA SER A 11 16.83 5.87 2.17
C SER A 11 17.19 4.88 1.06
N HIS A 12 16.71 3.64 1.16
CA HIS A 12 16.83 2.59 0.16
C HIS A 12 15.49 2.21 -0.48
N ILE A 13 14.55 3.14 -0.64
CA ILE A 13 13.24 2.81 -1.20
C ILE A 13 13.34 2.14 -2.58
N ASP A 14 14.29 2.55 -3.42
CA ASP A 14 14.59 1.92 -4.71
C ASP A 14 15.04 0.45 -4.62
N ASP A 15 15.49 -0.03 -3.45
CA ASP A 15 15.80 -1.45 -3.25
C ASP A 15 14.54 -2.32 -3.44
N LEU A 16 13.33 -1.77 -3.22
CA LEU A 16 12.08 -2.47 -3.53
C LEU A 16 12.01 -2.94 -4.98
N LEU A 17 12.67 -2.22 -5.91
CA LEU A 17 12.71 -2.52 -7.34
C LEU A 17 13.62 -3.73 -7.67
N GLN A 18 14.40 -4.23 -6.72
CA GLN A 18 15.26 -5.40 -6.91
C GLN A 18 14.44 -6.69 -6.85
N ILE A 19 14.72 -7.66 -7.74
CA ILE A 19 14.01 -8.95 -7.70
C ILE A 19 14.49 -9.86 -6.57
N THR A 20 15.71 -9.63 -6.08
CA THR A 20 16.37 -10.39 -5.04
C THR A 20 15.75 -10.11 -3.67
N PRO A 21 15.91 -11.02 -2.70
CA PRO A 21 15.45 -10.80 -1.34
C PRO A 21 16.04 -9.53 -0.72
N LEU A 22 15.21 -8.83 0.05
CA LEU A 22 15.62 -7.69 0.87
C LEU A 22 15.91 -8.13 2.30
N ARG A 23 16.69 -7.33 3.02
CA ARG A 23 16.99 -7.60 4.44
C ARG A 23 15.74 -7.58 5.33
N LEU A 24 14.75 -6.76 4.96
CA LEU A 24 13.47 -6.67 5.63
C LEU A 24 12.36 -6.82 4.58
N GLU A 25 11.87 -8.04 4.37
CA GLU A 25 10.72 -8.31 3.48
C GLU A 25 9.39 -8.17 4.22
N THR A 26 9.34 -8.71 5.44
CA THR A 26 8.21 -8.66 6.35
C THR A 26 8.71 -8.42 7.77
N GLY A 27 8.20 -7.38 8.43
CA GLY A 27 8.58 -7.02 9.79
C GLY A 27 8.46 -5.52 10.03
N ILE A 28 8.98 -5.07 11.16
CA ILE A 28 9.05 -3.65 11.51
C ILE A 28 10.51 -3.22 11.75
N SER A 29 10.78 -1.94 11.58
CA SER A 29 12.06 -1.29 11.86
C SER A 29 11.82 0.10 12.41
N ARG A 30 12.78 0.64 13.17
CA ARG A 30 12.79 2.04 13.59
C ARG A 30 13.91 2.80 12.91
N LEU A 31 13.55 3.98 12.41
CA LEU A 31 14.53 4.96 11.94
C LEU A 31 15.20 5.65 13.14
N PRO A 32 16.38 6.28 12.95
CA PRO A 32 17.02 7.09 14.00
C PRO A 32 16.13 8.23 14.53
N SER A 33 15.19 8.72 13.72
CA SER A 33 14.18 9.70 14.14
C SER A 33 13.13 9.14 15.12
N GLY A 34 13.07 7.82 15.30
CA GLY A 34 12.03 7.11 16.05
C GLY A 34 10.83 6.69 15.20
N CYS A 35 10.70 7.19 13.97
CA CYS A 35 9.63 6.81 13.03
C CYS A 35 9.64 5.30 12.76
N LEU A 36 8.44 4.75 12.56
CA LEU A 36 8.26 3.32 12.42
C LEU A 36 8.12 2.96 10.93
N VAL A 37 8.99 2.06 10.47
CA VAL A 37 8.90 1.44 9.14
C VAL A 37 8.21 0.09 9.28
N VAL A 38 7.17 -0.14 8.49
CA VAL A 38 6.50 -1.44 8.39
C VAL A 38 6.73 -2.01 6.99
N ALA A 39 7.18 -3.26 6.94
CA ALA A 39 7.39 -4.01 5.72
C ALA A 39 6.45 -5.23 5.70
N CYS A 40 5.81 -5.46 4.57
CA CYS A 40 4.99 -6.65 4.36
C CYS A 40 5.21 -7.18 2.94
N ARG A 41 5.48 -8.49 2.83
CA ARG A 41 5.47 -9.23 1.56
C ARG A 41 4.26 -10.15 1.54
N THR A 42 3.41 -10.01 0.53
CA THR A 42 2.22 -10.85 0.31
C THR A 42 2.28 -11.49 -1.07
N ASP A 43 2.08 -12.80 -1.14
CA ASP A 43 1.93 -13.52 -2.41
C ASP A 43 0.46 -13.53 -2.84
N MET A 44 0.14 -12.75 -3.87
CA MET A 44 -1.22 -12.64 -4.41
C MET A 44 -1.41 -13.64 -5.56
N HIS A 45 -1.74 -14.88 -5.20
CA HIS A 45 -1.94 -15.97 -6.16
C HIS A 45 -3.02 -15.65 -7.20
N GLY A 46 -2.72 -15.91 -8.48
CA GLY A 46 -3.62 -15.63 -9.60
C GLY A 46 -3.81 -14.15 -9.96
N CYS A 47 -3.27 -13.23 -9.16
CA CYS A 47 -3.32 -11.79 -9.44
C CYS A 47 -2.15 -11.32 -10.30
N SER A 48 -2.25 -10.09 -10.79
CA SER A 48 -1.16 -9.40 -11.51
C SER A 48 -1.16 -7.91 -11.15
N GLY A 49 -0.07 -7.22 -11.45
CA GLY A 49 0.08 -5.78 -11.22
C GLY A 49 -1.04 -4.97 -11.89
N ARG A 50 -1.41 -5.30 -13.13
CA ARG A 50 -2.52 -4.62 -13.82
C ARG A 50 -3.88 -4.80 -13.13
N MET A 51 -4.12 -5.94 -12.48
CA MET A 51 -5.34 -6.17 -11.71
C MET A 51 -5.35 -5.35 -10.42
N LEU A 52 -4.18 -5.23 -9.76
CA LEU A 52 -4.00 -4.38 -8.60
C LEU A 52 -4.20 -2.91 -8.96
N ASP A 53 -3.56 -2.42 -10.02
CA ASP A 53 -3.73 -1.04 -10.50
C ASP A 53 -5.20 -0.74 -10.86
N TRP A 54 -5.87 -1.68 -11.53
CA TRP A 54 -7.30 -1.56 -11.81
C TRP A 54 -8.15 -1.49 -10.53
N TRP A 55 -7.85 -2.30 -9.51
CA TRP A 55 -8.60 -2.29 -8.25
C TRP A 55 -8.64 -0.88 -7.65
N PHE A 56 -7.50 -0.18 -7.59
CA PHE A 56 -7.42 1.20 -7.08
C PHE A 56 -8.12 2.25 -7.96
N LYS A 57 -8.39 1.94 -9.23
CA LYS A 57 -9.23 2.76 -10.11
C LYS A 57 -10.73 2.44 -9.98
N PHE A 58 -11.07 1.27 -9.45
CA PHE A 58 -12.42 0.71 -9.45
C PHE A 58 -13.16 0.86 -8.12
N PHE A 59 -12.51 0.59 -6.99
CA PHE A 59 -13.23 0.48 -5.72
C PHE A 59 -13.82 1.84 -5.30
N GLU A 60 -15.03 1.85 -4.74
CA GLU A 60 -15.75 3.11 -4.44
C GLU A 60 -16.79 2.99 -3.32
N THR A 61 -17.11 1.75 -2.88
CA THR A 61 -18.19 1.49 -1.94
C THR A 61 -17.67 0.87 -0.66
N THR A 62 -18.43 1.04 0.43
CA THR A 62 -18.20 0.30 1.68
C THR A 62 -18.22 -1.21 1.45
N GLN A 63 -19.03 -1.72 0.52
CA GLN A 63 -19.05 -3.14 0.18
C GLN A 63 -17.72 -3.58 -0.44
N HIS A 64 -17.12 -2.78 -1.34
CA HIS A 64 -15.84 -3.09 -1.95
C HIS A 64 -14.73 -3.22 -0.90
N ILE A 65 -14.60 -2.24 0.00
CA ILE A 65 -13.57 -2.31 1.04
C ILE A 65 -13.87 -3.44 2.05
N LYS A 66 -15.14 -3.74 2.37
CA LYS A 66 -15.47 -4.91 3.20
C LYS A 66 -15.10 -6.25 2.55
N CYS A 67 -15.24 -6.37 1.24
CA CYS A 67 -14.73 -7.56 0.53
C CYS A 67 -13.20 -7.65 0.64
N TRP A 68 -12.51 -6.51 0.60
CA TRP A 68 -11.06 -6.43 0.71
C TRP A 68 -10.55 -6.82 2.11
N HIS A 69 -11.16 -6.32 3.18
CA HIS A 69 -10.87 -6.76 4.55
C HIS A 69 -12.15 -6.84 5.40
N PRO A 70 -12.80 -8.02 5.51
CA PRO A 70 -14.12 -8.15 6.14
C PRO A 70 -14.14 -7.91 7.64
N HIS A 71 -12.99 -8.01 8.31
CA HIS A 71 -12.84 -7.75 9.74
C HIS A 71 -12.49 -6.30 10.09
N ASP A 72 -11.70 -5.63 9.25
CA ASP A 72 -11.07 -4.35 9.62
C ASP A 72 -11.69 -3.17 8.88
N HIS A 73 -12.14 -3.33 7.63
CA HIS A 73 -12.75 -2.23 6.87
C HIS A 73 -14.20 -2.00 7.31
N VAL A 74 -14.49 -0.82 7.86
CA VAL A 74 -15.79 -0.49 8.45
C VAL A 74 -16.66 0.32 7.49
N SER A 75 -16.16 1.48 7.02
CA SER A 75 -16.91 2.38 6.14
C SER A 75 -16.00 3.13 5.16
N HIS A 76 -16.50 3.30 3.94
CA HIS A 76 -15.89 4.14 2.91
C HIS A 76 -16.63 5.48 2.89
N HIS A 77 -15.93 6.60 3.03
CA HIS A 77 -16.53 7.95 3.07
C HIS A 77 -16.45 8.71 1.74
N GLY A 78 -15.92 8.08 0.69
CA GLY A 78 -15.93 8.62 -0.67
C GLY A 78 -14.54 9.02 -1.15
N TRP A 79 -14.43 9.08 -2.47
CA TRP A 79 -13.31 9.71 -3.15
C TRP A 79 -13.58 11.21 -3.35
N ASP A 80 -12.53 12.02 -3.38
CA ASP A 80 -12.65 13.43 -3.75
C ASP A 80 -12.86 13.64 -5.26
N ALA A 81 -13.06 14.90 -5.64
CA ALA A 81 -13.37 15.29 -7.02
C ALA A 81 -12.21 15.07 -8.03
N ARG A 82 -11.00 14.73 -7.59
CA ARG A 82 -9.88 14.42 -8.50
C ARG A 82 -9.90 12.96 -8.95
N TRP A 83 -10.62 12.09 -8.26
CA TRP A 83 -10.76 10.70 -8.66
C TRP A 83 -11.59 10.59 -9.94
N LYS A 84 -11.08 9.84 -10.90
CA LYS A 84 -11.77 9.53 -12.16
C LYS A 84 -12.00 8.02 -12.19
N LYS A 85 -13.23 7.63 -11.87
CA LYS A 85 -13.65 6.22 -11.80
C LYS A 85 -13.21 5.45 -13.04
N GLY A 86 -12.52 4.33 -12.83
CA GLY A 86 -12.01 3.45 -13.88
C GLY A 86 -10.78 3.98 -14.64
N GLU A 87 -10.37 5.23 -14.42
CA GLU A 87 -9.31 5.88 -15.20
C GLU A 87 -8.08 6.21 -14.34
N ASN A 88 -8.26 6.99 -13.27
CA ASN A 88 -7.15 7.56 -12.50
C ASN A 88 -7.52 7.89 -11.05
N TYR A 89 -6.64 7.54 -10.13
CA TYR A 89 -6.70 7.93 -8.71
C TYR A 89 -5.55 8.84 -8.27
N ILE A 90 -4.52 9.05 -9.11
CA ILE A 90 -3.38 9.93 -8.76
C ILE A 90 -3.87 11.36 -8.54
N GLY A 91 -3.49 11.93 -7.40
CA GLY A 91 -3.90 13.25 -6.91
C GLY A 91 -5.20 13.27 -6.13
N ALA A 92 -5.95 12.16 -6.12
CA ALA A 92 -7.20 12.02 -5.39
C ALA A 92 -6.97 11.54 -3.96
N SER A 93 -7.91 11.92 -3.09
CA SER A 93 -7.95 11.50 -1.69
C SER A 93 -9.14 10.58 -1.43
N ILE A 94 -8.96 9.70 -0.46
CA ILE A 94 -10.00 8.85 0.10
C ILE A 94 -10.01 8.99 1.62
N GLU A 95 -11.21 8.95 2.18
CA GLU A 95 -11.42 8.78 3.62
C GLU A 95 -12.15 7.46 3.89
N ALA A 96 -11.66 6.70 4.86
CA ALA A 96 -12.23 5.46 5.30
C ALA A 96 -12.17 5.33 6.82
N VAL A 97 -12.95 4.43 7.38
CA VAL A 97 -12.83 4.00 8.77
C VAL A 97 -12.40 2.54 8.78
N GLU A 98 -11.31 2.26 9.45
CA GLU A 98 -10.70 0.93 9.50
C GLU A 98 -10.08 0.64 10.87
N SER A 99 -10.21 -0.60 11.31
CA SER A 99 -9.40 -1.15 12.41
C SER A 99 -8.02 -1.52 11.86
N LEU A 100 -7.03 -1.62 12.74
CA LEU A 100 -5.74 -2.25 12.41
C LEU A 100 -5.58 -3.49 13.28
N ALA A 101 -6.07 -4.64 12.79
CA ALA A 101 -6.17 -5.88 13.55
C ALA A 101 -6.86 -5.67 14.92
N ASP A 102 -6.10 -5.74 16.01
CA ASP A 102 -6.61 -5.61 17.38
C ASP A 102 -6.82 -4.14 17.81
N ILE A 103 -6.45 -3.18 16.96
CA ILE A 103 -6.60 -1.75 17.22
C ILE A 103 -8.00 -1.30 16.77
N PRO A 104 -8.78 -0.63 17.63
CA PRO A 104 -10.13 -0.18 17.30
C PRO A 104 -10.19 0.69 16.03
N PRO A 105 -11.37 0.76 15.39
CA PRO A 105 -11.56 1.55 14.18
C PRO A 105 -11.12 3.00 14.34
N VAL A 106 -10.36 3.49 13.37
CA VAL A 106 -9.88 4.86 13.27
C VAL A 106 -10.18 5.40 11.87
N THR A 107 -10.39 6.71 11.76
CA THR A 107 -10.45 7.35 10.45
C THR A 107 -9.05 7.33 9.83
N ALA A 108 -8.97 6.88 8.58
CA ALA A 108 -7.79 6.97 7.76
C ALA A 108 -8.06 7.91 6.58
N LYS A 109 -7.10 8.78 6.30
CA LYS A 109 -7.10 9.62 5.11
C LYS A 109 -5.86 9.32 4.29
N LEU A 110 -6.06 8.98 3.02
CA LEU A 110 -4.99 8.71 2.08
C LEU A 110 -5.12 9.66 0.90
N LYS A 111 -4.00 10.22 0.43
CA LYS A 111 -3.93 10.94 -0.83
C LYS A 111 -2.89 10.29 -1.72
N PHE A 112 -3.31 9.85 -2.89
CA PHE A 112 -2.48 9.08 -3.81
C PHE A 112 -1.63 9.99 -4.68
N HIS A 113 -0.42 9.57 -4.96
CA HIS A 113 0.58 10.31 -5.73
C HIS A 113 1.21 9.43 -6.80
N ASP A 114 1.93 10.08 -7.70
CA ASP A 114 2.73 9.36 -8.67
C ASP A 114 3.90 8.66 -7.96
N PRO A 115 4.12 7.35 -8.14
CA PRO A 115 5.24 6.65 -7.53
C PRO A 115 6.62 7.25 -7.90
N ARG A 116 6.72 8.02 -8.99
CA ARG A 116 7.93 8.78 -9.36
C ARG A 116 8.27 9.93 -8.41
N GLU A 117 7.38 10.28 -7.49
CA GLU A 117 7.69 11.17 -6.36
C GLU A 117 8.46 10.46 -5.24
N LEU A 118 8.33 9.13 -5.15
CA LEU A 118 8.97 8.31 -4.12
C LEU A 118 10.25 7.63 -4.62
N PHE A 119 10.21 7.03 -5.80
CA PHE A 119 11.33 6.33 -6.42
C PHE A 119 12.13 7.23 -7.36
N ASP A 120 13.39 6.88 -7.65
CA ASP A 120 14.08 7.46 -8.79
C ASP A 120 13.30 7.15 -10.09
N PRO A 121 12.88 8.16 -10.87
CA PRO A 121 12.04 7.92 -12.05
C PRO A 121 12.67 6.99 -13.08
N ALA A 122 13.99 7.11 -13.30
CA ALA A 122 14.69 6.28 -14.29
C ALA A 122 14.82 4.83 -13.81
N GLN A 123 15.05 4.60 -12.51
CA GLN A 123 15.07 3.25 -11.93
C GLN A 123 13.69 2.59 -11.98
N LEU A 124 12.63 3.35 -11.68
CA LEU A 124 11.27 2.84 -11.74
C LEU A 124 10.88 2.47 -13.18
N GLU A 125 11.10 3.36 -14.15
CA GLU A 125 10.86 3.08 -15.57
C GLU A 125 11.62 1.84 -16.04
N LYS A 126 12.91 1.73 -15.67
CA LYS A 126 13.72 0.55 -15.96
C LYS A 126 13.14 -0.71 -15.31
N ALA A 127 12.63 -0.62 -14.09
CA ALA A 127 12.02 -1.76 -13.40
C ALA A 127 10.75 -2.26 -14.11
N PHE A 128 9.91 -1.36 -14.61
CA PHE A 128 8.76 -1.75 -15.43
C PHE A 128 9.18 -2.37 -16.76
N ALA A 129 10.14 -1.76 -17.47
CA ALA A 129 10.64 -2.27 -18.75
C ALA A 129 11.25 -3.68 -18.63
N GLU A 130 11.96 -3.95 -17.53
CA GLU A 130 12.59 -5.24 -17.22
C GLU A 130 11.65 -6.21 -16.48
N LYS A 131 10.36 -5.86 -16.31
CA LYS A 131 9.36 -6.67 -15.57
C LYS A 131 9.77 -7.01 -14.13
N ARG A 132 10.59 -6.16 -13.52
CA ARG A 132 10.90 -6.19 -12.09
C ARG A 132 9.80 -5.56 -11.24
N ALA A 133 8.96 -4.72 -11.85
CA ALA A 133 7.71 -4.20 -11.32
C ALA A 133 6.59 -4.31 -12.36
N SER A 134 5.35 -4.47 -11.92
CA SER A 134 4.14 -4.53 -12.76
C SER A 134 3.02 -3.59 -12.30
N ALA A 135 3.08 -3.07 -11.06
CA ALA A 135 2.31 -1.93 -10.59
C ALA A 135 2.99 -1.28 -9.38
N ALA A 136 2.73 0.01 -9.17
CA ALA A 136 3.17 0.75 -8.00
C ALA A 136 2.04 1.69 -7.55
N VAL A 137 1.63 1.58 -6.29
CA VAL A 137 0.61 2.44 -5.66
C VAL A 137 1.29 3.18 -4.53
N TYR A 138 1.31 4.51 -4.57
CA TYR A 138 1.93 5.36 -3.55
C TYR A 138 0.92 6.36 -3.00
N ALA A 139 0.89 6.51 -1.68
CA ALA A 139 0.05 7.48 -1.00
C ALA A 139 0.74 8.10 0.22
N ARG A 140 0.37 9.34 0.53
CA ARG A 140 0.59 9.96 1.83
C ARG A 140 -0.63 9.64 2.69
N ILE A 141 -0.39 9.24 3.94
CA ILE A 141 -1.41 8.67 4.82
C ILE A 141 -1.43 9.39 6.17
N GLY A 142 -2.59 9.41 6.81
CA GLY A 142 -2.73 9.85 8.18
C GLY A 142 -3.93 9.23 8.85
N PHE A 143 -3.82 9.05 10.17
CA PHE A 143 -4.82 8.38 10.99
C PHE A 143 -5.37 9.32 12.06
N GLY A 144 -6.63 9.11 12.42
CA GLY A 144 -7.34 9.84 13.48
C GLY A 144 -8.35 10.84 12.94
N GLU A 145 -9.14 11.42 13.85
CA GLU A 145 -10.17 12.40 13.51
C GLU A 145 -9.61 13.72 12.96
N HIS A 146 -8.37 14.06 13.35
CA HIS A 146 -7.73 15.33 13.03
C HIS A 146 -6.41 15.11 12.27
N VAL A 147 -6.50 14.51 11.08
CA VAL A 147 -5.34 14.34 10.20
C VAL A 147 -4.81 15.71 9.79
N GLN A 148 -3.56 16.00 10.14
CA GLN A 148 -2.88 17.22 9.71
C GLN A 148 -2.55 17.14 8.23
N LEU A 149 -2.93 18.18 7.48
CA LEU A 149 -2.70 18.29 6.05
C LEU A 149 -1.77 19.46 5.72
N ASP A 150 -0.97 19.32 4.68
CA ASP A 150 -0.22 20.44 4.10
C ASP A 150 -1.10 21.34 3.21
N VAL A 151 -0.47 22.34 2.58
CA VAL A 151 -1.15 23.29 1.68
C VAL A 151 -1.72 22.64 0.40
N HIS A 152 -1.28 21.44 0.05
CA HIS A 152 -1.74 20.66 -1.09
C HIS A 152 -2.81 19.62 -0.67
N GLY A 153 -3.15 19.55 0.61
CA GLY A 153 -4.10 18.58 1.17
C GLY A 153 -3.48 17.21 1.45
N ASP A 154 -2.16 17.11 1.53
CA ASP A 154 -1.46 15.86 1.83
C ASP A 154 -1.38 15.57 3.32
N PRO A 155 -1.77 14.35 3.77
CA PRO A 155 -1.49 13.90 5.12
C PRO A 155 0.00 13.99 5.46
N LEU A 156 0.31 14.49 6.65
CA LEU A 156 1.68 14.71 7.12
C LEU A 156 2.26 13.55 7.94
N ASP A 157 1.44 12.60 8.36
CA ASP A 157 1.82 11.60 9.38
C ASP A 157 2.63 10.43 8.82
N GLY A 158 2.36 10.03 7.59
CA GLY A 158 3.02 8.86 7.03
C GLY A 158 2.93 8.72 5.52
N GLU A 159 3.53 7.65 5.04
CA GLU A 159 3.57 7.26 3.63
C GLU A 159 3.35 5.76 3.49
N MET A 160 2.77 5.35 2.37
CA MET A 160 2.51 3.97 2.00
C MET A 160 2.89 3.74 0.54
N VAL A 161 3.58 2.65 0.26
CA VAL A 161 3.77 2.15 -1.09
C VAL A 161 3.49 0.66 -1.19
N HIS A 162 2.81 0.25 -2.27
CA HIS A 162 2.65 -1.13 -2.68
C HIS A 162 3.29 -1.32 -4.05
N LEU A 163 4.31 -2.16 -4.13
CA LEU A 163 4.99 -2.50 -5.39
C LEU A 163 4.70 -3.96 -5.74
N ALA A 164 4.01 -4.17 -6.85
CA ALA A 164 3.71 -5.50 -7.38
C ALA A 164 4.75 -5.93 -8.41
N ARG A 165 5.04 -7.23 -8.45
CA ARG A 165 5.82 -7.89 -9.51
C ARG A 165 5.15 -9.19 -9.92
N ASP A 166 4.86 -9.32 -11.21
CA ASP A 166 4.23 -10.52 -11.76
C ASP A 166 5.20 -11.72 -11.74
N THR A 167 4.65 -12.91 -11.53
CA THR A 167 5.32 -14.21 -11.45
C THR A 167 4.44 -15.28 -12.09
N PRO A 168 4.95 -16.50 -12.34
CA PRO A 168 4.12 -17.57 -12.89
C PRO A 168 2.90 -17.97 -12.04
N PHE A 169 2.91 -17.72 -10.73
CA PHE A 169 1.81 -18.11 -9.83
C PHE A 169 0.81 -16.98 -9.53
N GLY A 170 1.05 -15.76 -9.99
CA GLY A 170 0.35 -14.55 -9.56
C GLY A 170 1.31 -13.36 -9.48
N CYS A 171 1.16 -12.48 -8.49
CA CYS A 171 2.14 -11.43 -8.22
C CYS A 171 2.66 -11.47 -6.78
N VAL A 172 3.91 -11.03 -6.60
CA VAL A 172 4.47 -10.70 -5.29
C VAL A 172 4.18 -9.23 -5.04
N LEU A 173 3.54 -8.92 -3.92
CA LEU A 173 3.31 -7.56 -3.46
C LEU A 173 4.28 -7.24 -2.31
N ARG A 174 5.07 -6.19 -2.47
CA ARG A 174 5.88 -5.61 -1.39
C ARG A 174 5.26 -4.29 -0.95
N SER A 175 4.81 -4.24 0.29
CA SER A 175 4.28 -3.05 0.94
C SER A 175 5.33 -2.44 1.86
N ARG A 176 5.46 -1.12 1.85
CA ARG A 176 6.20 -0.34 2.85
C ARG A 176 5.33 0.78 3.39
N PHE A 177 5.41 0.98 4.69
CA PHE A 177 4.79 2.10 5.38
C PHE A 177 5.85 2.82 6.20
N LEU A 178 5.75 4.14 6.25
CA LEU A 178 6.48 4.99 7.19
C LEU A 178 5.46 5.73 8.03
N LEU A 179 5.58 5.63 9.35
CA LEU A 179 4.63 6.23 10.30
C LEU A 179 5.33 7.17 11.28
N GLY A 180 4.61 8.19 11.73
CA GLY A 180 5.03 9.09 12.80
C GLY A 180 5.89 10.27 12.32
N ARG A 181 5.78 10.67 11.06
CA ARG A 181 6.52 11.82 10.50
C ARG A 181 6.09 13.16 11.11
N SER A 182 4.82 13.29 11.49
CA SER A 182 4.30 14.49 12.17
C SER A 182 4.39 14.42 13.69
N SER A 183 4.82 13.29 14.27
CA SER A 183 4.98 13.14 15.71
C SER A 183 6.22 13.88 16.20
N ALA A 184 6.10 14.55 17.35
CA ALA A 184 7.23 15.21 18.01
C ALA A 184 8.19 14.21 18.70
N ASP A 185 7.69 13.02 19.04
CA ASP A 185 8.42 11.96 19.72
C ASP A 185 7.91 10.57 19.27
N PRO A 186 8.16 10.18 18.01
CA PRO A 186 7.60 8.96 17.43
C PRO A 186 8.11 7.68 18.11
N ALA A 187 9.30 7.74 18.72
CA ALA A 187 9.85 6.61 19.48
C ALA A 187 8.95 6.25 20.69
N ARG A 188 8.34 7.25 21.32
CA ARG A 188 7.44 7.08 22.47
C ARG A 188 5.99 6.94 22.06
N GLU A 189 5.55 7.68 21.04
CA GLU A 189 4.13 7.78 20.66
C GLU A 189 3.64 6.64 19.78
N LEU A 190 4.52 6.03 18.97
CA LEU A 190 4.17 4.89 18.13
C LEU A 190 4.79 3.61 18.70
N PRO A 191 4.05 2.80 19.48
CA PRO A 191 4.57 1.53 19.98
C PRO A 191 4.75 0.52 18.85
N ASP A 192 5.68 -0.43 19.00
CA ASP A 192 5.91 -1.51 18.01
C ASP A 192 4.63 -2.31 17.72
N ALA A 193 3.75 -2.43 18.72
CA ALA A 193 2.45 -3.09 18.58
C ALA A 193 1.59 -2.47 17.46
N LEU A 194 1.66 -1.16 17.24
CA LEU A 194 0.97 -0.47 16.15
C LEU A 194 1.52 -0.92 14.78
N GLY A 195 2.85 -0.94 14.61
CA GLY A 195 3.44 -1.39 13.35
C GLY A 195 3.19 -2.87 13.08
N LEU A 196 3.23 -3.72 14.10
CA LEU A 196 2.88 -5.14 13.97
C LEU A 196 1.40 -5.34 13.65
N ALA A 197 0.51 -4.49 14.17
CA ALA A 197 -0.91 -4.52 13.84
C ALA A 197 -1.16 -4.11 12.38
N LEU A 198 -0.53 -3.03 11.91
CA LEU A 198 -0.58 -2.61 10.51
C LEU A 198 0.00 -3.68 9.57
N LEU A 199 1.06 -4.37 9.98
CA LEU A 199 1.61 -5.50 9.22
C LEU A 199 0.56 -6.62 9.07
N ARG A 200 -0.10 -7.02 10.16
CA ARG A 200 -1.16 -8.05 10.13
C ARG A 200 -2.32 -7.64 9.25
N HIS A 201 -2.78 -6.39 9.39
CA HIS A 201 -3.82 -5.79 8.57
C HIS A 201 -3.45 -5.87 7.09
N CYS A 202 -2.28 -5.34 6.71
CA CYS A 202 -1.82 -5.32 5.31
C CYS A 202 -1.62 -6.73 4.73
N TYR A 203 -1.07 -7.66 5.50
CA TYR A 203 -0.96 -9.03 5.03
C TYR A 203 -2.34 -9.65 4.77
N THR A 204 -3.29 -9.39 5.67
CA THR A 204 -4.63 -9.98 5.66
C THR A 204 -5.49 -9.42 4.54
N GLU A 205 -5.53 -8.10 4.34
CA GLU A 205 -6.31 -7.47 3.28
C GLU A 205 -5.89 -7.98 1.88
N PHE A 206 -4.59 -8.05 1.60
CA PHE A 206 -4.11 -8.48 0.28
C PHE A 206 -4.25 -9.99 0.11
N SER A 207 -4.21 -10.76 1.20
CA SER A 207 -4.53 -12.18 1.20
C SER A 207 -6.00 -12.46 0.89
N TYR A 208 -6.93 -11.61 1.36
CA TYR A 208 -8.35 -11.69 1.00
C TYR A 208 -8.60 -11.19 -0.41
N LEU A 209 -8.02 -10.04 -0.79
CA LEU A 209 -8.14 -9.48 -2.13
C LEU A 209 -7.71 -10.49 -3.19
N SER A 210 -6.61 -11.22 -2.95
CA SER A 210 -6.13 -12.23 -3.90
C SER A 210 -7.12 -13.37 -4.17
N ARG A 211 -8.14 -13.56 -3.31
CA ARG A 211 -9.12 -14.65 -3.47
C ARG A 211 -10.24 -14.33 -4.43
N PHE A 212 -10.51 -13.04 -4.68
CA PHE A 212 -11.63 -12.64 -5.55
C PHE A 212 -11.24 -11.64 -6.65
N LEU A 213 -10.09 -10.96 -6.52
CA LEU A 213 -9.68 -9.92 -7.47
C LEU A 213 -9.66 -10.40 -8.94
N PRO A 214 -9.11 -11.57 -9.30
CA PRO A 214 -9.13 -12.01 -10.70
C PRO A 214 -10.55 -12.19 -11.25
N SER A 215 -11.44 -12.82 -10.47
CA SER A 215 -12.84 -13.04 -10.88
C SER A 215 -13.60 -11.72 -11.02
N LEU A 216 -13.38 -10.79 -10.09
CA LEU A 216 -13.99 -9.47 -10.14
C LEU A 216 -13.46 -8.66 -11.34
N TYR A 217 -12.14 -8.65 -11.55
CA TYR A 217 -11.49 -7.98 -12.69
C TYR A 217 -12.10 -8.40 -14.03
N TYR A 218 -12.20 -9.72 -14.26
CA TYR A 218 -12.79 -10.21 -15.51
C TYR A 218 -14.31 -10.03 -15.58
N GLY A 219 -15.03 -10.13 -14.45
CA GLY A 219 -16.46 -9.91 -14.39
C GLY A 219 -16.87 -8.48 -14.73
N GLU A 220 -16.03 -7.51 -14.38
CA GLU A 220 -16.20 -6.09 -14.72
C GLU A 220 -15.62 -5.72 -16.10
N HIS A 221 -15.14 -6.70 -16.88
CA HIS A 221 -14.46 -6.47 -18.16
C HIS A 221 -13.33 -5.44 -18.05
N ALA A 222 -12.59 -5.49 -16.94
CA ALA A 222 -11.51 -4.57 -16.65
C ALA A 222 -10.48 -4.52 -17.80
N ASN A 223 -10.10 -3.30 -18.19
CA ASN A 223 -9.20 -3.05 -19.33
C ASN A 223 -9.64 -3.72 -20.66
N GLY A 224 -10.92 -4.06 -20.80
CA GLY A 224 -11.45 -4.78 -21.98
C GLY A 224 -11.01 -6.24 -22.06
N GLU A 225 -10.48 -6.82 -20.98
CA GLU A 225 -10.02 -8.19 -20.96
C GLU A 225 -11.17 -9.18 -20.72
N ALA A 226 -11.14 -10.29 -21.45
CA ALA A 226 -12.00 -11.44 -21.20
C ALA A 226 -11.35 -12.41 -20.21
N ALA A 227 -12.17 -13.09 -19.40
CA ALA A 227 -11.70 -14.20 -18.59
C ALA A 227 -11.05 -15.28 -19.47
N PRO A 228 -9.92 -15.87 -19.06
CA PRO A 228 -9.36 -17.01 -19.76
C PRO A 228 -10.35 -18.18 -19.72
N LEU A 229 -10.56 -18.83 -20.87
CA LEU A 229 -11.31 -20.08 -20.91
C LEU A 229 -10.46 -21.21 -20.33
N PRO A 230 -11.04 -22.12 -19.54
CA PRO A 230 -10.30 -23.28 -19.05
C PRO A 230 -9.94 -24.31 -20.13
N TRP A 231 -10.49 -24.19 -21.35
CA TRP A 231 -10.26 -25.06 -22.51
C TRP A 231 -10.30 -24.29 -23.83
#